data_AF-A0A9P9IV01-F1
#
_entry.id   AF-A0A9P9IV01-F1
#
_cell.length_a   1.000
_cell.length_b   1.000
_cell.length_c   1.000
_cell.angle_alpha   90.00
_cell.angle_beta   90.00
_cell.angle_gamma   90.00
#
_symmetry.space_group_name_H-M   'P 1'
#
loop_
_entity.id
_entity.type
_entity.pdbx_description
1 polymer ?
#
loop_
_entity_poly.entity_id
_entity_poly.type
_entity_poly.pdbx_seq_one_letter_code
_entity_poly.pdbx_strand_id
1 'polypeptide(L)'
;FRLLKLFPEKWDDLIEYEVEFAPPGPAADYEALSYVWGDPINAVEIICNGTHFPITCNLKDSLQHLRLPDCTRTLCVDAIWIYLNHEPDTAEN
;
A
#
# COMPACT_ATOMS: atom_id res chain seq x y z
N PHE A 1 -0.47 -12.18 -7.05
CA PHE A 1 -0.49 -10.70 -7.11
C PHE A 1 -0.64 -10.15 -5.71
N ARG A 2 -0.05 -8.98 -5.41
CA ARG A 2 -0.24 -8.32 -4.11
C ARG A 2 -1.37 -7.31 -4.27
N LEU A 3 -2.40 -7.45 -3.45
CA LEU A 3 -3.54 -6.55 -3.42
C LEU A 3 -3.46 -5.71 -2.15
N LEU A 4 -3.58 -4.40 -2.30
CA LEU A 4 -3.70 -3.43 -1.23
C LEU A 4 -5.18 -3.17 -0.96
N LYS A 5 -5.65 -3.48 0.23
CA LYS A 5 -6.98 -3.11 0.73
C LYS A 5 -6.86 -1.77 1.45
N LEU A 6 -7.39 -0.74 0.82
CA LEU A 6 -7.44 0.62 1.35
C LEU A 6 -8.73 0.80 2.15
N PHE A 7 -8.60 1.02 3.45
CA PHE A 7 -9.75 1.22 4.33
C PHE A 7 -10.33 2.65 4.22
N PRO A 8 -11.64 2.81 4.53
CA PRO A 8 -12.30 4.10 4.50
C PRO A 8 -11.68 5.14 5.44
N GLU A 9 -12.03 6.40 5.23
CA GLU A 9 -11.54 7.53 6.02
C GLU A 9 -11.94 7.40 7.50
N LYS A 10 -10.96 7.09 8.37
CA LYS A 10 -11.11 7.26 9.82
C LYS A 10 -10.69 8.68 10.16
N TRP A 11 -11.30 9.25 11.19
CA TRP A 11 -11.06 10.61 11.66
C TRP A 11 -9.62 10.88 12.16
N ASP A 12 -8.80 9.85 12.30
CA ASP A 12 -7.47 9.91 12.95
C ASP A 12 -6.29 10.12 11.97
N ASP A 13 -6.55 10.59 10.74
CA ASP A 13 -5.58 10.96 9.67
C ASP A 13 -4.63 9.84 9.16
N LEU A 14 -4.44 8.77 9.91
CA LEU A 14 -3.58 7.66 9.55
C LEU A 14 -4.23 6.80 8.45
N ILE A 15 -3.48 6.61 7.37
CA ILE A 15 -3.86 5.70 6.29
C ILE A 15 -3.50 4.29 6.75
N GLU A 16 -4.56 3.51 7.01
CA GLU A 16 -4.46 2.10 7.32
C GLU A 16 -4.82 1.31 6.06
N TYR A 17 -4.00 0.31 5.75
CA TYR A 17 -4.25 -0.61 4.65
C TYR A 17 -3.75 -2.01 5.00
N GLU A 18 -4.33 -2.98 4.32
CA GLU A 18 -3.89 -4.37 4.39
C GLU A 18 -3.29 -4.81 3.06
N VAL A 19 -2.21 -5.58 3.12
CA VAL A 19 -1.64 -6.22 1.93
C VAL A 19 -1.98 -7.71 1.97
N GLU A 20 -2.71 -8.17 0.97
CA GLU A 20 -3.09 -9.57 0.79
C GLU A 20 -2.41 -10.17 -0.45
N PHE A 21 -1.97 -11.42 -0.33
CA PHE A 21 -1.51 -12.21 -1.46
C PHE A 21 -2.68 -12.94 -2.11
N ALA A 22 -3.13 -12.44 -3.26
CA ALA A 22 -4.18 -13.10 -4.03
C ALA A 22 -3.58 -13.96 -5.16
N PRO A 23 -4.13 -15.16 -5.43
CA PRO A 23 -3.74 -15.94 -6.59
C PRO A 23 -4.09 -15.20 -7.89
N PRO A 24 -3.29 -15.35 -8.96
CA PRO A 24 -3.70 -15.01 -10.32
C PRO A 24 -5.06 -15.61 -10.63
N GLY A 25 -6.09 -14.78 -10.80
CA GLY A 25 -7.43 -15.30 -11.05
C GLY A 25 -8.38 -14.25 -11.65
N PRO A 26 -9.35 -14.66 -12.47
CA PRO A 26 -10.27 -13.77 -13.18
C PRO A 26 -11.36 -13.13 -12.30
N ALA A 27 -11.26 -13.22 -10.97
CA ALA A 27 -12.37 -12.91 -10.05
C ALA A 27 -12.00 -12.02 -8.85
N ALA A 28 -10.79 -11.45 -8.81
CA ALA A 28 -10.52 -10.43 -7.82
C ALA A 28 -10.91 -9.07 -8.42
N ASP A 29 -11.94 -8.44 -7.88
CA ASP A 29 -12.27 -7.04 -8.16
C ASP A 29 -11.15 -6.16 -7.58
N TYR A 30 -10.11 -5.91 -8.38
CA TYR A 30 -9.04 -4.99 -8.03
C TYR A 30 -8.83 -3.98 -9.14
N GLU A 31 -8.52 -2.75 -8.75
CA GLU A 31 -8.16 -1.68 -9.67
C GLU A 31 -6.64 -1.56 -9.71
N ALA A 32 -6.06 -1.50 -10.92
CA ALA A 32 -4.62 -1.25 -11.06
C ALA A 32 -4.32 0.21 -10.72
N LEU A 33 -3.43 0.44 -9.75
CA LEU A 33 -2.99 1.79 -9.40
C LEU A 33 -1.82 2.22 -10.30
N SER A 34 -2.09 3.13 -11.24
CA SER A 34 -1.06 3.84 -11.98
C SER A 34 -0.75 5.16 -11.26
N TYR A 35 0.46 5.31 -10.74
CA TYR A 35 0.90 6.54 -10.10
C TYR A 35 2.30 6.91 -10.56
N VAL A 36 2.63 8.20 -10.48
CA VAL A 36 3.98 8.68 -10.82
C VAL A 36 4.92 8.32 -9.66
N TRP A 37 5.98 7.57 -9.97
CA TRP A 37 7.01 7.25 -8.98
C TRP A 37 7.55 8.53 -8.35
N GLY A 38 7.46 8.62 -7.02
CA GLY A 38 7.90 9.79 -6.27
C GLY A 38 9.38 9.76 -5.94
N ASP A 39 9.86 10.85 -5.35
CA ASP A 39 11.20 10.90 -4.77
C ASP A 39 11.27 9.96 -3.55
N PRO A 40 12.16 8.93 -3.55
CA PRO A 40 12.30 8.01 -2.43
C PRO A 40 12.87 8.67 -1.17
N ILE A 41 13.46 9.87 -1.27
CA ILE A 41 14.05 10.59 -0.14
C ILE A 41 12.98 11.08 0.84
N ASN A 42 11.76 11.37 0.34
CA ASN A 42 10.64 11.83 1.16
C ASN A 42 9.64 10.68 1.37
N ALA A 43 10.06 9.69 2.17
CA ALA A 43 9.18 8.64 2.61
C ALA A 43 8.30 9.11 3.78
N VAL A 44 7.02 8.71 3.75
CA VAL A 44 6.02 8.94 4.79
C VAL A 44 5.57 7.60 5.34
N GLU A 45 5.32 7.54 6.64
CA GLU A 45 4.87 6.31 7.28
C GLU A 45 3.35 6.14 7.14
N ILE A 46 2.95 4.91 6.84
CA ILE A 46 1.56 4.45 6.85
C ILE A 46 1.47 3.12 7.60
N ILE A 47 0.27 2.72 7.99
CA ILE A 47 0.06 1.49 8.76
C ILE A 47 -0.36 0.37 7.80
N CYS A 48 0.54 -0.61 7.63
CA CYS A 48 0.33 -1.83 6.86
C CYS A 48 0.14 -3.02 7.79
N ASN A 49 -1.03 -3.67 7.79
CA ASN A 49 -1.31 -4.82 8.67
C ASN A 49 -0.93 -4.55 10.15
N GLY A 50 -1.16 -3.33 10.66
CA GLY A 50 -0.79 -2.92 12.02
C GLY A 50 0.71 -2.59 12.23
N THR A 51 1.52 -2.59 11.18
CA THR A 51 2.96 -2.28 11.23
C THR A 51 3.25 -0.99 10.45
N HIS A 52 4.13 -0.14 10.97
CA HIS A 52 4.56 1.08 10.28
C HIS A 52 5.38 0.72 9.03
N PHE A 53 5.03 1.32 7.90
CA PHE A 53 5.66 1.06 6.61
C PHE A 53 5.93 2.37 5.87
N PRO A 54 7.17 2.60 5.41
CA PRO A 54 7.50 3.79 4.65
C PRO A 54 7.05 3.67 3.19
N ILE A 55 6.39 4.70 2.67
CA ILE A 55 6.07 4.84 1.25
C ILE A 55 6.45 6.23 0.74
N THR A 56 6.59 6.40 -0.57
CA THR A 56 6.79 7.73 -1.17
C THR A 56 5.56 8.63 -0.97
N CYS A 57 5.75 9.95 -0.82
CA CYS A 57 4.65 10.92 -0.78
C CYS A 57 3.64 10.76 -1.93
N ASN A 58 4.13 10.55 -3.17
CA ASN A 58 3.24 10.38 -4.32
C ASN A 58 2.30 9.18 -4.19
N LEU A 59 2.79 8.07 -3.62
CA LEU A 59 1.96 6.91 -3.35
C LEU A 59 0.93 7.24 -2.25
N LYS A 60 1.32 7.99 -1.22
CA LYS A 60 0.41 8.42 -0.15
C LYS A 60 -0.71 9.27 -0.73
N ASP A 61 -0.36 10.30 -1.49
CA ASP A 61 -1.34 11.20 -2.10
C ASP A 61 -2.25 10.44 -3.07
N SER A 62 -1.71 9.49 -3.84
CA SER A 62 -2.52 8.66 -4.74
C SER A 62 -3.50 7.77 -3.96
N LEU A 63 -3.05 7.15 -2.87
CA LEU A 63 -3.91 6.36 -1.98
C LEU A 63 -4.97 7.24 -1.31
N GLN A 64 -4.63 8.44 -0.86
CA GLN A 64 -5.59 9.39 -0.29
C GLN A 64 -6.67 9.79 -1.30
N HIS A 65 -6.30 10.10 -2.54
CA HIS A 65 -7.27 10.45 -3.58
C HIS A 65 -8.20 9.28 -3.96
N LEU A 66 -7.74 8.04 -3.81
CA LEU A 66 -8.53 6.83 -4.09
C LEU A 66 -9.36 6.36 -2.90
N ARG A 67 -9.06 6.87 -1.70
CA ARG A 67 -9.77 6.53 -0.48
C ARG A 67 -11.22 6.97 -0.61
N LEU A 68 -12.14 6.06 -0.33
CA LEU A 68 -13.55 6.36 -0.24
C LEU A 68 -13.93 6.63 1.22
N PRO A 69 -14.89 7.52 1.48
CA PRO A 69 -15.30 7.84 2.85
C PRO A 69 -15.92 6.63 3.56
N ASP A 70 -16.67 5.79 2.84
CA ASP A 70 -17.50 4.74 3.44
C ASP A 70 -17.24 3.33 2.89
N CYS A 71 -16.26 3.15 1.99
CA CYS A 71 -16.00 1.86 1.34
C CYS A 71 -14.52 1.51 1.28
N THR A 72 -14.20 0.23 1.50
CA THR A 72 -12.87 -0.32 1.27
C THR A 72 -12.65 -0.53 -0.22
N ARG A 73 -11.48 -0.15 -0.74
CA ARG A 73 -11.06 -0.45 -2.12
C ARG A 73 -9.92 -1.47 -2.15
N THR A 74 -9.92 -2.32 -3.17
CA THR A 74 -8.82 -3.25 -3.44
C THR A 74 -8.03 -2.76 -4.64
N LEU A 75 -6.76 -2.44 -4.45
CA LEU A 75 -5.86 -1.89 -5.45
C LEU A 75 -4.69 -2.84 -5.70
N CYS A 76 -4.32 -3.06 -6.96
CA CYS A 76 -3.04 -3.69 -7.27
C CYS A 76 -1.98 -2.60 -7.43
N VAL A 77 -0.95 -2.63 -6.60
CA VAL A 77 0.13 -1.62 -6.59
C VAL A 77 1.46 -2.32 -6.87
N ASP A 78 2.03 -2.09 -8.06
CA ASP A 78 3.31 -2.71 -8.45
C ASP A 78 4.48 -2.27 -7.55
N ALA A 79 4.40 -1.08 -6.94
CA ALA A 79 5.47 -0.51 -6.15
C ALA A 79 5.72 -1.16 -4.78
N ILE A 80 4.71 -1.82 -4.19
CA ILE A 80 4.89 -2.58 -2.95
C ILE A 80 5.84 -3.78 -3.18
N TRP A 81 6.04 -4.17 -4.45
CA TRP A 81 6.98 -5.23 -4.82
C TRP A 81 8.43 -4.92 -4.44
N ILE A 82 8.87 -3.66 -4.59
CA ILE A 82 10.27 -3.29 -4.38
C ILE A 82 10.63 -3.29 -2.89
N TYR A 83 9.69 -2.95 -2.00
CA TYR A 83 10.01 -2.73 -0.60
C TYR A 83 9.82 -3.98 0.27
N LEU A 84 8.90 -4.89 -0.09
CA LEU A 84 8.70 -6.15 0.66
C LEU A 84 9.76 -7.25 0.36
N ASN A 85 10.70 -6.99 -0.55
CA ASN A 85 11.85 -7.87 -0.79
C ASN A 85 13.11 -7.41 -0.06
N HIS A 86 13.02 -6.36 0.76
CA HIS A 86 13.99 -6.19 1.83
C HIS A 86 13.63 -7.20 2.92
N GLU A 87 14.12 -8.43 2.76
CA GLU A 87 14.50 -9.19 3.95
C GLU A 87 15.36 -8.24 4.79
N PRO A 88 15.08 -8.02 6.09
CA PRO A 88 16.13 -7.48 6.94
C PRO A 88 17.30 -8.45 6.76
N ASP A 89 18.46 -7.94 6.34
CA ASP A 89 19.71 -8.68 6.44
C ASP A 89 19.70 -9.32 7.84
N THR A 90 19.41 -10.62 7.92
CA THR A 90 19.59 -11.38 9.13
C THR A 90 21.08 -11.33 9.36
N ALA A 91 21.48 -10.36 10.18
CA ALA A 91 22.83 -10.23 10.69
C ALA A 91 23.27 -11.62 11.13
N GLU A 92 24.34 -12.08 10.47
CA GLU A 92 25.09 -13.27 10.84
C GLU A 92 25.27 -13.34 12.35
N ASN A 93 24.89 -14.47 12.95
CA ASN A 93 25.57 -15.01 14.13
C ASN A 93 25.43 -16.53 14.19
#